data_AF-A0A7R9TE27-F1
#
_entry.id   AF-A0A7R9TE27-F1
#
_cell.length_a   1.000
_cell.length_b   1.000
_cell.length_c   1.000
_cell.angle_alpha   90.00
_cell.angle_beta   90.00
_cell.angle_gamma   90.00
#
_symmetry.space_group_name_H-M   'P 1'
#
loop_
_entity.id
_entity.type
_entity.pdbx_description
1 polymer ?
#
loop_
_entity_poly.entity_id
_entity_poly.type
_entity_poly.pdbx_seq_one_letter_code
_entity_poly.pdbx_strand_id
1 'polypeptide(L)'
;FVAVVHDATARLSRQLSSAEDFVDQLGFLTEVQEGWKDTDDKMLEIKNLIELIQGASIPIPELDHAAYQTLTPDFNTLKGAIDDAEAAKEDNIARFSGDLAHGVEQVSRE
;
A
#
# COMPACT_ATOMS: atom_id res chain seq x y z
N PHE A 1 -11.60 4.50 -6.94
CA PHE A 1 -10.37 3.70 -7.12
C PHE A 1 -9.13 4.49 -6.72
N VAL A 2 -8.79 5.60 -7.39
CA VAL A 2 -7.64 6.46 -7.04
C VAL A 2 -7.61 6.87 -5.56
N ALA A 3 -8.73 7.34 -5.00
CA ALA A 3 -8.82 7.69 -3.58
C ALA A 3 -8.53 6.51 -2.63
N VAL A 4 -8.88 5.28 -3.02
CA VAL A 4 -8.61 4.06 -2.24
C VAL A 4 -7.13 3.72 -2.30
N VAL A 5 -6.51 3.87 -3.48
CA VAL A 5 -5.07 3.66 -3.68
C VAL A 5 -4.28 4.66 -2.83
N HIS A 6 -4.65 5.94 -2.88
CA HIS A 6 -4.00 6.99 -2.08
C HIS A 6 -4.17 6.78 -0.57
N ASP A 7 -5.37 6.41 -0.10
CA ASP A 7 -5.60 6.10 1.31
C ASP A 7 -4.76 4.89 1.76
N ALA A 8 -4.75 3.82 0.97
CA ALA A 8 -3.96 2.64 1.26
C ALA A 8 -2.46 2.94 1.30
N THR A 9 -1.95 3.71 0.34
CA THR A 9 -0.55 4.19 0.35
C THR A 9 -0.27 5.00 1.62
N ALA A 10 -1.13 5.95 1.98
CA ALA A 10 -0.92 6.79 3.16
C ALA A 10 -0.89 5.99 4.46
N ARG A 11 -1.74 4.96 4.58
CA ARG A 11 -1.76 4.06 5.75
C ARG A 11 -0.53 3.17 5.83
N LEU A 12 -0.06 2.64 4.69
CA LEU A 12 1.15 1.82 4.64
C LEU A 12 2.44 2.63 4.80
N SER A 13 2.45 3.89 4.39
CA SER A 13 3.59 4.80 4.58
C SER A 13 3.55 5.60 5.88
N ARG A 14 2.56 5.34 6.76
CA ARG A 14 2.42 6.07 8.03
C ARG A 14 3.63 5.82 8.93
N GLN A 15 4.13 6.89 9.55
CA GLN A 15 5.18 6.80 10.55
C GLN A 15 4.66 6.12 11.83
N LEU A 16 5.36 5.06 12.25
CA LEU A 16 5.02 4.29 13.44
C LEU A 16 5.57 4.96 14.71
N SER A 17 4.67 5.28 15.64
CA SER A 17 5.04 5.90 16.92
C SER A 17 4.90 4.95 18.11
N SER A 18 4.15 3.84 17.95
CA SER A 18 3.93 2.83 18.98
C SER A 18 3.85 1.42 18.38
N ALA A 19 3.92 0.41 19.26
CA ALA A 19 3.68 -0.98 18.88
C ALA A 19 2.23 -1.22 18.41
N GLU A 20 1.26 -0.47 18.95
CA GLU A 20 -0.14 -0.51 18.52
C GLU A 20 -0.28 0.01 17.07
N ASP A 21 0.34 1.15 16.75
CA ASP A 21 0.38 1.68 15.38
C ASP A 21 0.98 0.66 14.40
N PHE A 22 2.00 -0.10 14.84
CA PHE A 22 2.64 -1.12 14.02
C PHE A 22 1.76 -2.33 13.79
N VAL A 23 1.06 -2.81 14.82
CA VAL A 23 0.11 -3.92 14.69
C VAL A 23 -1.04 -3.54 13.78
N ASP A 24 -1.57 -2.32 13.90
CA ASP A 24 -2.62 -1.79 13.02
C ASP A 24 -2.15 -1.73 11.56
N GLN A 25 -0.92 -1.28 11.32
CA GLN A 25 -0.33 -1.24 9.98
C GLN A 25 -0.12 -2.65 9.41
N LEU A 26 0.31 -3.63 10.22
CA LEU A 26 0.48 -5.02 9.78
C LEU A 26 -0.84 -5.71 9.45
N GLY A 27 -1.89 -5.44 10.24
CA GLY A 27 -3.23 -5.93 9.96
C GLY A 27 -3.72 -5.40 8.60
N PHE A 28 -3.55 -4.09 8.37
CA PHE A 28 -3.91 -3.48 7.10
C PHE A 28 -3.06 -3.98 5.92
N LEU A 29 -1.74 -4.18 6.11
CA LEU A 29 -0.87 -4.76 5.09
C LEU A 29 -1.38 -6.13 4.63
N THR A 30 -1.82 -6.96 5.58
CA THR A 30 -2.37 -8.29 5.29
C THR A 30 -3.66 -8.17 4.47
N GLU A 31 -4.59 -7.30 4.87
CA GLU A 31 -5.83 -7.03 4.11
C GLU A 31 -5.54 -6.57 2.67
N VAL A 32 -4.56 -5.67 2.50
CA VAL A 32 -4.16 -5.15 1.18
C VAL A 32 -3.52 -6.25 0.34
N GLN A 33 -2.64 -7.09 0.92
CA GLN A 33 -1.99 -8.19 0.21
C GLN A 33 -3.00 -9.27 -0.24
N GLU A 34 -4.00 -9.59 0.59
CA GLU A 34 -5.07 -10.53 0.23
C GLU A 34 -5.92 -10.01 -0.95
N GLY A 35 -6.17 -8.69 -0.99
CA GLY A 35 -6.88 -8.02 -2.09
C GLY A 35 -6.01 -7.62 -3.29
N TRP A 36 -4.68 -7.74 -3.18
CA TRP A 36 -3.74 -7.20 -4.16
C TRP A 36 -3.90 -7.87 -5.52
N LYS A 37 -4.04 -9.19 -5.54
CA LYS A 37 -4.18 -9.95 -6.78
C LYS A 37 -5.38 -9.52 -7.62
N ASP A 38 -6.54 -9.36 -6.98
CA ASP A 38 -7.76 -8.89 -7.66
C ASP A 38 -7.60 -7.45 -8.17
N THR A 39 -6.86 -6.62 -7.45
CA THR A 39 -6.59 -5.24 -7.85
C THR A 39 -5.60 -5.17 -9.04
N ASP A 40 -4.56 -6.01 -9.02
CA ASP A 40 -3.57 -6.14 -10.11
C ASP A 40 -4.23 -6.68 -11.40
N ASP A 41 -5.09 -7.70 -11.27
CA ASP A 41 -5.86 -8.24 -12.39
C ASP A 41 -6.76 -7.18 -13.04
N LYS A 42 -7.46 -6.36 -12.23
CA LYS A 42 -8.27 -5.24 -12.72
C LYS A 42 -7.45 -4.16 -13.42
N MET A 43 -6.26 -3.85 -12.90
CA MET A 43 -5.37 -2.87 -13.53
C MET A 43 -4.86 -3.40 -14.88
N LEU A 44 -4.51 -4.69 -14.96
CA LEU A 44 -4.14 -5.33 -16.21
C LEU A 44 -5.29 -5.31 -17.23
N GLU A 45 -6.52 -5.57 -16.80
CA GLU A 45 -7.70 -5.47 -17.66
C GLU A 45 -7.87 -4.06 -18.23
N ILE A 46 -7.78 -3.02 -17.40
CA ILE A 46 -7.88 -1.62 -17.84
C ILE A 46 -6.80 -1.31 -18.88
N LYS A 47 -5.55 -1.74 -18.64
CA LYS A 47 -4.46 -1.56 -19.59
C LYS A 47 -4.75 -2.21 -20.94
N ASN A 48 -5.20 -3.47 -20.92
CA ASN A 48 -5.55 -4.21 -22.14
C ASN A 48 -6.70 -3.52 -22.92
N LEU A 49 -7.70 -2.99 -22.21
CA LEU A 49 -8.81 -2.25 -22.83
C LEU A 49 -8.33 -0.96 -23.49
N ILE A 50 -7.48 -0.18 -22.81
CA ILE A 50 -6.92 1.06 -23.38
C ILE A 50 -6.06 0.76 -24.61
N GLU A 51 -5.22 -0.28 -24.56
CA GLU A 51 -4.42 -0.72 -25.71
C GLU A 51 -5.31 -1.13 -26.91
N LEU A 52 -6.41 -1.83 -26.65
CA LEU A 52 -7.37 -2.22 -27.69
C LEU A 52 -8.07 -1.00 -28.32
N ILE A 53 -8.50 -0.03 -27.51
CA ILE A 53 -9.15 1.20 -27.97
C ILE A 53 -8.18 2.01 -28.86
N GLN A 54 -6.92 2.13 -28.43
CA GLN A 54 -5.87 2.78 -29.21
C GLN A 54 -5.60 2.05 -30.53
N GLY A 55 -5.52 0.72 -30.51
CA GLY A 55 -5.36 -0.11 -31.71
C GLY A 55 -6.51 0.02 -32.70
N ALA A 56 -7.73 0.24 -32.20
CA ALA A 56 -8.92 0.50 -33.01
C ALA A 56 -9.04 1.96 -33.49
N SER A 57 -8.09 2.85 -33.14
CA SER A 57 -8.15 4.30 -33.42
C SER A 57 -9.45 4.96 -32.94
N ILE A 58 -10.04 4.42 -31.87
CA ILE A 58 -11.22 5.00 -31.24
C ILE A 58 -10.73 6.16 -30.35
N PRO A 59 -11.29 7.38 -30.52
CA PRO A 59 -10.88 8.52 -29.70
C PRO A 59 -11.30 8.29 -28.24
N ILE A 60 -10.31 8.33 -27.33
CA ILE A 60 -10.55 8.31 -25.88
C ILE A 60 -10.83 9.75 -25.44
N PRO A 61 -11.88 10.00 -24.65
CA PRO A 61 -12.10 11.32 -24.05
C PRO A 61 -10.88 11.77 -23.24
N GLU A 62 -10.49 13.04 -23.35
CA GLU A 62 -9.28 13.56 -22.66
C GLU A 62 -9.31 13.32 -21.15
N LEU A 63 -10.49 13.39 -20.54
CA LEU A 63 -10.68 13.14 -19.11
C LEU A 63 -10.32 11.69 -18.72
N ASP A 64 -10.76 10.72 -19.52
CA ASP A 64 -10.51 9.29 -19.25
C ASP A 64 -9.03 8.95 -19.49
N HIS A 65 -8.43 9.57 -20.51
CA HIS A 65 -7.02 9.44 -20.79
C HIS A 65 -6.15 10.01 -19.65
N ALA A 66 -6.50 11.21 -19.14
CA ALA A 66 -5.84 11.81 -17.99
C ALA A 66 -5.99 10.94 -16.73
N ALA A 67 -7.18 10.38 -16.48
CA ALA A 67 -7.42 9.48 -15.36
C ALA A 67 -6.56 8.20 -15.43
N TYR A 68 -6.40 7.62 -16.63
CA TYR A 68 -5.52 6.47 -16.83
C TYR A 68 -4.03 6.81 -16.61
N GLN A 69 -3.61 7.99 -17.07
CA GLN A 69 -2.24 8.47 -16.86
C GLN A 69 -1.90 8.67 -15.38
N THR A 70 -2.86 9.04 -14.54
CA THR A 70 -2.66 9.14 -13.08
C THR A 70 -2.78 7.78 -12.38
N LEU A 71 -3.61 6.87 -12.90
CA LEU A 71 -3.85 5.56 -12.32
C LEU A 71 -2.59 4.69 -12.23
N THR A 72 -1.79 4.70 -13.29
CA THR A 72 -0.56 3.88 -13.38
C THR A 72 0.49 4.25 -12.33
N PRO A 73 0.91 5.53 -12.19
CA PRO A 73 1.86 5.92 -11.15
C PRO A 73 1.28 5.68 -9.74
N ASP A 74 0.00 5.98 -9.50
CA ASP A 74 -0.64 5.75 -8.20
C ASP A 74 -0.57 4.27 -7.79
N PHE A 75 -0.88 3.37 -8.73
CA PHE A 75 -0.81 1.92 -8.50
C PHE A 75 0.61 1.44 -8.20
N ASN A 76 1.60 1.97 -8.92
CA ASN A 76 3.02 1.67 -8.64
C ASN A 76 3.47 2.20 -7.27
N THR A 77 2.98 3.36 -6.84
CA THR A 77 3.26 3.90 -5.51
C THR A 77 2.68 3.01 -4.42
N LEU A 78 1.45 2.51 -4.58
CA LEU A 78 0.88 1.55 -3.64
C LEU A 78 1.67 0.25 -3.58
N LYS A 79 2.10 -0.28 -4.72
CA LYS A 79 2.98 -1.46 -4.77
C LYS A 79 4.27 -1.25 -3.98
N GLY A 80 4.93 -0.11 -4.22
CA GLY A 80 6.14 0.26 -3.48
C GLY A 80 5.89 0.37 -1.97
N ALA A 81 4.77 0.97 -1.55
CA ALA A 81 4.42 1.07 -0.14
C ALA A 81 4.15 -0.30 0.53
N ILE A 82 3.59 -1.27 -0.21
CA ILE A 82 3.44 -2.66 0.25
C ILE A 82 4.82 -3.30 0.44
N ASP A 83 5.67 -3.22 -0.57
CA ASP A 83 7.02 -3.81 -0.56
C ASP A 83 7.87 -3.22 0.59
N ASP A 84 7.81 -1.90 0.77
CA ASP A 84 8.52 -1.18 1.83
C ASP A 84 8.02 -1.57 3.24
N ALA A 85 6.69 -1.65 3.42
CA ALA A 85 6.10 -2.06 4.70
C ALA A 85 6.44 -3.52 5.05
N GLU A 86 6.51 -4.39 4.05
CA GLU A 86 6.91 -5.78 4.22
C GLU A 86 8.40 -5.91 4.55
N ALA A 87 9.26 -5.15 3.87
CA ALA A 87 10.70 -5.11 4.15
C ALA A 87 11.00 -4.56 5.56
N ALA A 88 10.28 -3.55 6.01
CA ALA A 88 10.46 -2.92 7.33
C ALA A 88 9.88 -3.76 8.49
N LYS A 89 9.15 -4.84 8.20
CA LYS A 89 8.43 -5.64 9.21
C LYS A 89 9.36 -6.24 10.27
N GLU A 90 10.42 -6.91 9.86
CA GLU A 90 11.32 -7.59 10.81
C GLU A 90 12.06 -6.59 11.70
N ASP A 91 12.51 -5.47 11.13
CA ASP A 91 13.17 -4.39 11.87
C ASP A 91 12.24 -3.74 12.90
N ASN A 92 10.98 -3.49 12.52
CA ASN A 92 9.99 -2.94 13.43
C ASN A 92 9.60 -3.93 14.55
N ILE A 93 9.49 -5.23 14.24
CA ILE A 93 9.28 -6.26 15.27
C ILE A 93 10.41 -6.23 16.29
N ALA A 94 11.67 -6.20 15.84
CA ALA A 94 12.83 -6.19 16.71
C ALA A 94 12.85 -4.93 17.59
N ARG A 95 12.61 -3.75 16.99
CA ARG A 95 12.55 -2.47 17.69
C ARG A 95 11.49 -2.47 18.79
N PHE A 96 10.22 -2.71 18.44
CA PHE A 96 9.13 -2.61 19.40
C PHE A 96 9.16 -3.70 20.48
N SER A 97 9.68 -4.90 20.16
CA SER A 97 9.93 -5.93 21.17
C SER A 97 11.00 -5.50 22.17
N GLY A 98 12.06 -4.83 21.70
CA GLY A 98 13.11 -4.26 22.55
C GLY A 98 12.59 -3.15 23.45
N ASP A 99 11.81 -2.22 22.89
CA ASP A 99 11.18 -1.12 23.64
C ASP A 99 10.26 -1.66 24.75
N LEU A 100 9.47 -2.69 24.46
CA LEU A 100 8.59 -3.34 25.43
C LEU A 100 9.39 -4.05 26.55
N ALA A 101 10.41 -4.83 26.19
CA ALA A 101 11.25 -5.53 27.17
C ALA A 101 11.93 -4.54 28.13
N HIS A 102 12.45 -3.43 27.59
CA HIS A 102 13.04 -2.37 28.38
C HIS A 102 12.01 -1.71 29.32
N GLY A 103 10.80 -1.42 28.82
CA GLY A 103 9.72 -0.89 29.65
C GLY A 103 9.33 -1.81 30.80
N VAL A 104 9.23 -3.13 30.55
CA VAL A 104 8.95 -4.13 31.58
C VAL A 104 10.04 -4.15 32.65
N GLU A 105 11.32 -4.11 32.28
CA GLU A 105 12.42 -4.05 33.25
C GLU A 105 12.36 -2.81 34.14
N GLN A 106 11.99 -1.66 33.60
CA GLN A 106 11.86 -0.42 34.37
C GLN A 106 10.75 -0.53 35.41
N VAL A 107 9.56 -0.98 35.01
CA VAL A 107 8.41 -1.17 35.91
C VAL A 107 8.70 -2.21 36.98
N SER A 108 9.47 -3.25 36.66
CA SER A 108 9.84 -4.32 37.61
C SER A 108 10.80 -3.86 38.71
N ARG A 109 11.47 -2.71 38.53
CA ARG A 109 12.44 -2.14 39.48
C ARG A 109 11.83 -1.06 40.39
N GLU A 110 10.57 -0.68 40.16
CA GLU A 110 9.76 0.21 41.01
C GLU A 110 8.97 -0.58 42.06
#